data_AF-A0A8J5K4H3-F1
#
_entry.id   AF-A0A8J5K4H3-F1
#
_cell.length_a   1.000
_cell.length_b   1.000
_cell.length_c   1.000
_cell.angle_alpha   90.00
_cell.angle_beta   90.00
_cell.angle_gamma   90.00
#
_symmetry.space_group_name_H-M   'P 1'
#
loop_
_entity.id
_entity.type
_entity.pdbx_description
1 polymer ?
#
loop_
_entity_poly.entity_id
_entity_poly.type
_entity_poly.pdbx_seq_one_letter_code
_entity_poly.pdbx_strand_id
1 'polypeptide(L)'
;MVQSVMPSITGPFVLGGGSSGTGERENSDGGGNRGGGRNSGVTRPMSNEDCGIREVWAHNMEEEFHHIRCIVHQFPYVAMDTEFPGVVARPIGEFRSNADYQYQLLRCNVDLLKIIQLGLTFLDEHGKTPQGFSTWQFNFKFNLT
;
A
#
# COMPACT_ATOMS: atom_id res chain seq x y z
N MET A 1 -8.59 -7.39 -15.43
CA MET A 1 -7.88 -7.71 -14.18
C MET A 1 -6.83 -6.64 -14.00
N VAL A 2 -7.20 -5.54 -13.35
CA VAL A 2 -6.22 -4.55 -12.92
C VAL A 2 -5.58 -5.12 -11.68
N GLN A 3 -4.37 -5.68 -11.81
CA GLN A 3 -3.43 -5.69 -10.69
C GLN A 3 -3.10 -4.23 -10.44
N SER A 4 -3.94 -3.55 -9.66
CA SER A 4 -3.59 -2.26 -9.11
C SER A 4 -2.81 -2.54 -7.85
N VAL A 5 -1.56 -3.00 -8.01
CA VAL A 5 -0.58 -2.85 -6.94
C VAL A 5 -0.62 -1.38 -6.53
N MET A 6 -1.09 -1.11 -5.31
CA MET A 6 -0.93 0.19 -4.69
C MET A 6 0.54 0.58 -4.89
N PRO A 7 0.85 1.67 -5.62
CA PRO A 7 2.23 2.12 -5.71
C PRO A 7 2.67 2.40 -4.28
N SER A 8 3.61 1.60 -3.78
CA SER A 8 4.20 1.80 -2.47
C SER A 8 4.72 3.24 -2.44
N ILE A 9 4.08 4.09 -1.63
CA ILE A 9 4.46 5.50 -1.48
C ILE A 9 5.71 5.54 -0.59
N THR A 10 6.78 4.90 -1.04
CA THR A 10 8.15 5.05 -0.54
C THR A 10 8.87 6.03 -1.46
N GLY A 11 8.32 7.22 -1.60
CA GLY A 11 9.00 8.36 -2.22
C GLY A 11 9.34 9.37 -1.14
N PRO A 12 10.54 9.97 -1.13
CA PRO A 12 10.84 11.07 -0.23
C PRO A 12 9.90 12.24 -0.58
N PHE A 13 8.96 12.54 0.32
CA PHE A 13 8.07 13.67 0.21
C PHE A 13 8.90 14.95 0.44
N VAL A 14 9.36 15.57 -0.65
CA VAL A 14 10.06 16.86 -0.60
C VAL A 14 9.02 17.95 -0.35
N LEU A 15 8.96 18.43 0.90
CA LEU A 15 8.22 19.63 1.30
C LEU A 15 9.11 20.87 1.15
N GLY A 16 8.60 21.87 0.41
CA GLY A 16 9.06 23.26 0.47
C GLY A 16 10.18 23.61 -0.53
N GLY A 17 10.24 24.80 -1.11
CA GLY A 17 9.42 25.99 -0.92
C GLY A 17 9.75 27.00 -2.03
N GLY A 18 8.73 27.70 -2.52
CA GLY A 18 8.91 28.85 -3.40
C GLY A 18 9.08 30.11 -2.56
N SER A 19 10.28 30.68 -2.53
CA SER A 19 10.50 32.08 -2.16
C SER A 19 11.90 32.57 -2.55
N SER A 20 11.89 33.54 -3.47
CA SER A 20 12.76 34.73 -3.60
C SER A 20 14.30 34.61 -3.78
N GLY A 21 14.81 35.36 -4.77
CA GLY A 21 15.95 36.25 -4.56
C GLY A 21 17.28 35.88 -5.24
N THR A 22 17.61 36.65 -6.29
CA THR A 22 18.94 37.21 -6.65
C THR A 22 20.21 36.48 -6.19
N GLY A 23 20.97 35.93 -7.15
CA GLY A 23 22.35 35.46 -6.97
C GLY A 23 23.35 36.30 -7.74
N GLU A 24 24.24 36.98 -7.02
CA GLU A 24 25.46 37.63 -7.50
C GLU A 24 26.67 37.01 -6.77
N ARG A 25 27.75 36.72 -7.51
CA ARG A 25 29.18 36.51 -7.08
C ARG A 25 29.49 35.23 -6.28
N GLU A 26 30.70 34.66 -6.25
CA GLU A 26 31.97 34.72 -6.99
C GLU A 26 32.79 33.45 -6.57
N ASN A 27 33.98 33.33 -7.16
CA ASN A 27 34.91 32.22 -7.33
C ASN A 27 35.67 31.69 -6.08
N SER A 28 36.31 30.52 -6.27
CA SER A 28 37.67 30.11 -5.78
C SER A 28 37.81 29.06 -4.65
N ASP A 29 38.36 27.91 -5.05
CA ASP A 29 39.62 27.27 -4.59
C ASP A 29 39.74 26.62 -3.18
N GLY A 30 40.54 25.54 -3.10
CA GLY A 30 41.16 25.07 -1.86
C GLY A 30 40.88 23.61 -1.46
N GLY A 31 41.92 22.78 -1.48
CA GLY A 31 41.87 21.33 -1.29
C GLY A 31 41.78 20.81 0.15
N GLY A 32 41.80 19.47 0.28
CA GLY A 32 41.80 18.82 1.60
C GLY A 32 41.64 17.30 1.55
N ASN A 33 42.77 16.60 1.43
CA ASN A 33 42.90 15.16 1.61
C ASN A 33 42.51 14.72 3.04
N ARG A 34 41.51 13.85 3.20
CA ARG A 34 41.39 12.95 4.37
C ARG A 34 40.76 11.62 3.98
N GLY A 35 41.54 10.56 4.14
CA GLY A 35 41.06 9.18 4.09
C GLY A 35 39.96 8.97 5.12
N GLY A 36 38.83 8.46 4.64
CA GLY A 36 37.76 7.91 5.46
C GLY A 36 37.46 6.53 4.90
N GLY A 37 37.70 5.50 5.71
CA GLY A 37 37.34 4.13 5.39
C GLY A 37 35.89 4.08 4.92
N ARG A 38 35.68 3.53 3.74
CA ARG A 38 34.36 3.23 3.19
C ARG A 38 33.69 2.25 4.14
N ASN A 39 32.91 2.78 5.08
CA ASN A 39 31.97 1.98 5.83
C ASN A 39 30.92 1.58 4.80
N SER A 40 31.07 0.36 4.27
CA SER A 40 30.10 -0.25 3.38
C SER A 40 28.79 -0.35 4.16
N GLY A 41 27.96 0.68 4.03
CA GLY A 41 26.61 0.69 4.56
C GLY A 41 25.88 -0.48 3.94
N VAL A 42 25.74 -1.55 4.71
CA VAL A 42 24.84 -2.64 4.37
C VAL A 42 23.44 -2.05 4.48
N THR A 43 22.89 -1.59 3.35
CA THR A 43 21.50 -1.14 3.27
C THR A 43 20.63 -2.33 3.60
N ARG A 44 20.13 -2.40 4.84
CA ARG A 44 19.14 -3.42 5.20
C ARG A 44 17.89 -3.17 4.34
N PRO A 45 17.30 -4.21 3.73
CA PRO A 45 16.05 -4.03 3.01
C PRO A 45 14.99 -3.49 3.98
N MET A 46 14.28 -2.43 3.59
CA MET A 46 13.13 -1.92 4.34
C MET A 46 12.08 -3.03 4.48
N SER A 47 11.58 -3.23 5.69
CA SER A 47 10.49 -4.16 5.97
C SER A 47 9.12 -3.53 5.65
N ASN A 48 8.09 -4.36 5.56
CA ASN A 48 6.71 -3.87 5.42
C ASN A 48 6.31 -2.93 6.57
N GLU A 49 6.77 -3.22 7.79
CA GLU A 49 6.50 -2.40 8.97
C GLU A 49 7.19 -1.03 8.88
N ASP A 50 8.41 -0.97 8.33
CA ASP A 50 9.10 0.31 8.06
C ASP A 50 8.33 1.18 7.06
N CYS A 51 7.54 0.54 6.18
CA CYS A 51 6.66 1.19 5.21
C CYS A 51 5.25 1.49 5.79
N GLY A 52 4.99 1.22 7.06
CA GLY A 52 3.68 1.42 7.70
C GLY A 52 2.63 0.37 7.33
N ILE A 53 3.06 -0.79 6.82
CA ILE A 53 2.19 -1.93 6.48
C ILE A 53 2.27 -2.98 7.60
N ARG A 54 1.12 -3.30 8.18
CA ARG A 54 0.96 -4.27 9.26
C ARG A 54 0.36 -5.57 8.74
N GLU A 55 1.11 -6.66 8.88
CA GLU A 55 0.62 -8.01 8.56
C GLU A 55 -0.34 -8.51 9.65
N VAL A 56 -1.56 -8.85 9.24
CA VAL A 56 -2.60 -9.38 10.14
C VAL A 56 -2.86 -10.84 9.82
N TRP A 57 -2.72 -11.67 10.84
CA TRP A 57 -2.96 -13.11 10.86
C TRP A 57 -3.96 -13.45 11.97
N ALA A 58 -4.37 -14.72 12.05
CA ALA A 58 -5.34 -15.16 13.05
C ALA A 58 -4.95 -14.85 14.51
N HIS A 59 -3.65 -14.82 14.83
CA HIS A 59 -3.19 -14.64 16.21
C HIS A 59 -3.19 -13.19 16.69
N ASN A 60 -3.06 -12.20 15.79
CA ASN A 60 -3.02 -10.77 16.12
C ASN A 60 -4.25 -10.00 15.59
N MET A 61 -5.21 -10.68 14.97
CA MET A 61 -6.39 -10.04 14.36
C MET A 61 -7.16 -9.14 15.33
N GLU A 62 -7.48 -9.60 16.54
CA GLU A 62 -8.28 -8.80 17.49
C GLU A 62 -7.53 -7.55 17.97
N GLU A 63 -6.22 -7.66 18.19
CA GLU A 63 -5.36 -6.54 18.56
C GLU A 63 -5.36 -5.47 17.47
N GLU A 64 -5.21 -5.87 16.21
CA GLU A 64 -5.21 -4.92 15.09
C GLU A 64 -6.58 -4.31 14.83
N PHE A 65 -7.66 -5.07 15.01
CA PHE A 65 -9.01 -4.49 14.99
C PHE A 65 -9.21 -3.46 16.09
N HIS A 66 -8.62 -3.64 17.27
CA HIS A 66 -8.66 -2.62 18.32
C HIS A 66 -7.95 -1.34 17.87
N HIS A 67 -6.76 -1.44 17.27
CA HIS A 67 -6.06 -0.27 16.71
C HIS A 67 -6.87 0.44 15.62
N ILE A 68 -7.45 -0.33 14.68
CA ILE A 68 -8.30 0.22 13.62
C ILE A 68 -9.48 1.00 14.20
N ARG A 69 -10.17 0.46 15.22
CA ARG A 69 -11.29 1.14 15.89
C ARG A 69 -10.87 2.48 16.51
N CYS A 70 -9.64 2.60 17.00
CA CYS A 70 -9.13 3.84 17.55
C CYS A 70 -8.84 4.90 16.47
N ILE A 71 -8.35 4.50 15.29
CA ILE A 71 -7.95 5.45 14.25
C ILE A 71 -9.07 5.82 13.28
N VAL A 72 -10.07 4.96 13.07
CA VAL A 72 -11.10 5.16 12.02
C VAL A 72 -11.92 6.44 12.19
N HIS A 73 -12.06 6.94 13.42
CA HIS A 73 -12.74 8.20 13.68
C HIS A 73 -11.95 9.42 13.20
N GLN A 74 -10.62 9.36 13.20
CA GLN A 74 -9.75 10.45 12.75
C GLN A 74 -9.35 10.29 11.27
N PHE A 75 -9.27 9.05 10.79
CA PHE A 75 -8.90 8.68 9.42
C PHE A 75 -10.04 7.88 8.76
N PRO A 76 -11.18 8.51 8.41
CA PRO A 76 -12.39 7.80 7.99
C PRO A 76 -12.39 7.35 6.53
N TYR A 77 -11.42 7.79 5.71
CA TYR A 77 -11.34 7.39 4.30
C TYR A 77 -10.54 6.10 4.18
N VAL A 78 -11.09 5.10 3.51
CA VAL A 78 -10.48 3.77 3.40
C VAL A 78 -10.22 3.44 1.94
N ALA A 79 -8.95 3.25 1.59
CA ALA A 79 -8.56 2.59 0.36
C ALA A 79 -8.51 1.07 0.60
N MET A 80 -9.03 0.30 -0.33
CA MET A 80 -9.11 -1.15 -0.21
C MET A 80 -8.61 -1.86 -1.46
N ASP A 81 -7.94 -2.98 -1.26
CA ASP A 81 -7.49 -3.89 -2.32
C ASP A 81 -7.60 -5.35 -1.86
N THR A 82 -7.82 -6.27 -2.79
CA THR A 82 -8.05 -7.69 -2.48
C THR A 82 -7.36 -8.60 -3.46
N GLU A 83 -6.78 -9.68 -2.96
CA GLU A 83 -6.14 -10.71 -3.79
C GLU A 83 -6.92 -12.03 -3.73
N PHE A 84 -7.13 -12.61 -4.91
CA PHE A 84 -7.85 -13.86 -5.14
C PHE A 84 -7.01 -14.81 -6.02
N PRO A 85 -7.29 -16.13 -6.02
CA PRO A 85 -6.57 -17.10 -6.86
C PRO A 85 -6.86 -17.01 -8.38
N GLY A 86 -7.05 -15.82 -8.94
CA GLY A 86 -7.28 -15.60 -10.37
C GLY A 86 -8.73 -15.76 -10.83
N VAL A 87 -8.95 -16.04 -12.12
CA VAL A 87 -10.29 -16.27 -12.72
C VAL A 87 -10.36 -17.72 -13.19
N VAL A 88 -11.37 -18.45 -12.72
CA VAL A 88 -11.47 -19.91 -12.88
C VAL A 88 -12.69 -20.32 -13.73
N ALA A 89 -13.69 -19.45 -13.87
CA ALA A 89 -14.88 -19.74 -14.66
C ALA A 89 -15.30 -18.59 -15.58
N ARG A 90 -15.88 -18.94 -16.74
CA ARG A 90 -16.60 -18.02 -17.62
C ARG A 90 -18.08 -18.40 -17.61
N PRO A 91 -19.00 -17.43 -17.45
CA PRO A 91 -20.42 -17.73 -17.44
C PRO A 91 -20.87 -18.17 -18.84
N ILE A 92 -21.72 -19.19 -18.91
CA ILE A 92 -22.29 -19.73 -20.16
C ILE A 92 -23.75 -19.27 -20.24
N GLY A 93 -24.17 -18.68 -21.36
CA GLY A 93 -25.55 -18.25 -21.58
C GLY A 93 -25.68 -17.05 -22.51
N GLU A 94 -26.92 -16.58 -22.70
CA GLU A 94 -27.19 -15.29 -23.34
C GLU A 94 -27.16 -14.16 -22.31
N PHE A 95 -26.52 -13.04 -22.67
CA PHE A 95 -26.38 -11.87 -21.81
C PHE A 95 -27.07 -10.68 -22.44
N ARG A 96 -27.77 -9.89 -21.63
CA ARG A 96 -28.56 -8.75 -22.12
C ARG A 96 -27.69 -7.58 -22.58
N SER A 97 -26.45 -7.51 -22.08
CA SER A 97 -25.46 -6.49 -22.41
C SER A 97 -24.05 -6.93 -22.04
N ASN A 98 -23.03 -6.17 -22.48
CA ASN A 98 -21.66 -6.39 -22.04
C ASN A 98 -21.50 -6.18 -20.51
N ALA A 99 -22.17 -5.18 -19.94
CA ALA A 99 -22.12 -4.92 -18.50
C ALA A 99 -22.71 -6.09 -17.68
N ASP A 100 -23.80 -6.69 -18.16
CA ASP A 100 -24.41 -7.88 -17.57
C ASP A 100 -23.43 -9.08 -17.61
N TYR A 101 -22.76 -9.30 -18.74
CA TYR A 101 -21.71 -10.31 -18.85
C TYR A 101 -20.55 -10.07 -17.87
N GLN A 102 -20.04 -8.83 -17.75
CA GLN A 102 -18.96 -8.51 -16.80
C GLN A 102 -19.38 -8.75 -15.35
N TYR A 103 -20.62 -8.38 -15.00
CA TYR A 103 -21.15 -8.65 -13.67
C TYR A 103 -21.27 -10.15 -13.39
N GLN A 104 -21.81 -10.94 -14.31
CA GLN A 104 -21.93 -12.39 -14.13
C GLN A 104 -20.55 -13.07 -14.07
N LEU A 105 -19.57 -12.58 -14.83
CA LEU A 105 -18.18 -13.04 -14.76
C LEU A 105 -17.60 -12.77 -13.37
N LEU A 106 -17.76 -11.55 -12.83
CA LEU A 106 -17.30 -11.22 -11.49
C LEU A 106 -18.01 -12.08 -10.44
N ARG A 107 -19.35 -12.14 -10.47
CA ARG A 107 -20.17 -12.89 -9.52
C ARG A 107 -19.76 -14.36 -9.47
N CYS A 108 -19.69 -15.03 -10.61
CA CYS A 108 -19.37 -16.45 -10.66
C CYS A 108 -17.99 -16.75 -10.08
N ASN A 109 -17.00 -15.88 -10.31
CA ASN A 109 -15.66 -16.08 -9.75
C ASN A 109 -15.60 -15.71 -8.27
N VAL A 110 -16.29 -14.67 -7.81
CA VAL A 110 -16.37 -14.32 -6.39
C VAL A 110 -17.06 -15.42 -5.58
N ASP A 111 -18.12 -16.02 -6.11
CA ASP A 111 -18.84 -17.12 -5.44
C ASP A 111 -17.98 -18.40 -5.33
N LEU A 112 -17.05 -18.62 -6.27
CA LEU A 112 -16.22 -19.83 -6.33
C LEU A 112 -14.88 -19.69 -5.61
N LEU A 113 -14.39 -18.48 -5.40
CA LEU A 113 -13.02 -18.24 -4.94
C LEU A 113 -12.99 -17.78 -3.49
N LYS A 114 -12.04 -18.35 -2.74
CA LYS A 114 -11.70 -17.87 -1.40
C LYS A 114 -10.73 -16.70 -1.53
N ILE A 115 -11.00 -15.61 -0.83
CA ILE A 115 -10.09 -14.47 -0.70
C ILE A 115 -8.76 -14.93 -0.08
N ILE A 116 -7.65 -14.38 -0.56
CA ILE A 116 -6.29 -14.65 -0.06
C ILE A 116 -5.86 -13.52 0.86
N GLN A 117 -5.96 -12.27 0.38
CA GLN A 117 -5.59 -11.09 1.14
C GLN A 117 -6.60 -9.96 0.99
N LEU A 118 -6.68 -9.12 2.02
CA LEU A 118 -7.38 -7.83 2.02
C LEU A 118 -6.43 -6.76 2.56
N GLY A 119 -6.12 -5.75 1.77
CA GLY A 119 -5.40 -4.56 2.19
C GLY A 119 -6.38 -3.43 2.51
N LEU A 120 -6.24 -2.81 3.69
CA LEU A 120 -6.99 -1.62 4.08
C LEU A 120 -6.02 -0.50 4.49
N THR A 121 -6.08 0.65 3.80
CA THR A 121 -5.31 1.84 4.14
C THR A 121 -6.24 2.96 4.59
N PHE A 122 -5.93 3.60 5.72
CA PHE A 122 -6.77 4.64 6.33
C PHE A 122 -6.16 6.03 6.10
N LEU A 123 -7.01 6.98 5.71
CA LEU A 123 -6.65 8.35 5.38
C LEU A 123 -7.63 9.36 6.00
N ASP A 124 -7.15 10.58 6.24
CA ASP A 124 -7.98 11.74 6.60
C ASP A 124 -8.54 12.45 5.35
N GLU A 125 -9.33 13.51 5.55
CA GLU A 125 -9.92 14.33 4.49
C GLU A 125 -8.90 15.05 3.59
N HIS A 126 -7.63 15.13 4.03
CA HIS A 126 -6.53 15.71 3.29
C HIS A 126 -5.63 14.65 2.64
N GLY A 127 -6.00 13.36 2.73
CA GLY A 127 -5.21 12.25 2.20
C GLY A 127 -3.97 11.92 3.02
N LYS A 128 -3.88 12.37 4.29
CA LYS A 128 -2.79 12.01 5.19
C LYS A 128 -3.10 10.72 5.94
N THR A 129 -2.05 9.99 6.29
CA THR A 129 -2.14 8.71 7.01
C THR A 129 -1.84 8.89 8.50
N PRO A 130 -2.30 7.97 9.37
CA PRO A 130 -1.90 7.93 10.77
C PRO A 130 -0.38 7.75 10.92
N GLN A 131 0.16 8.19 12.07
CA GLN A 131 1.54 7.89 12.43
C GLN A 131 1.68 6.42 12.83
N GLY A 132 2.72 5.75 12.35
CA GLY A 132 2.92 4.31 12.54
C GLY A 132 2.30 3.51 11.39
N PHE A 133 1.43 2.54 11.72
CA PHE A 133 0.76 1.73 10.70
C PHE A 133 -0.40 2.50 10.06
N SER A 134 -0.35 2.59 8.74
CA SER A 134 -1.41 3.18 7.92
C SER A 134 -2.21 2.14 7.16
N THR A 135 -1.60 0.97 6.93
CA THR A 135 -2.14 -0.10 6.10
C THR A 135 -2.15 -1.42 6.84
N TRP A 136 -3.29 -2.11 6.84
CA TRP A 136 -3.44 -3.46 7.38
C TRP A 136 -3.63 -4.45 6.25
N GLN A 137 -2.74 -5.44 6.17
CA GLN A 137 -2.81 -6.53 5.22
C GLN A 137 -3.30 -7.79 5.94
N PHE A 138 -4.59 -8.10 5.78
CA PHE A 138 -5.21 -9.29 6.32
C PHE A 138 -4.89 -10.49 5.46
N ASN A 139 -4.27 -11.49 6.06
CA ASN A 139 -3.91 -12.74 5.43
C ASN A 139 -4.90 -13.82 5.84
N PHE A 140 -5.71 -14.30 4.90
CA PHE A 140 -6.72 -15.31 5.15
C PHE A 140 -6.15 -16.72 5.03
N LYS A 141 -6.74 -17.65 5.78
CA LYS A 141 -6.43 -19.07 5.63
C LYS A 141 -6.86 -19.52 4.24
N PHE A 142 -5.89 -19.86 3.41
CA PHE A 142 -6.12 -20.36 2.06
C PHE A 142 -5.69 -21.81 1.93
N ASN A 143 -6.56 -22.65 1.37
CA ASN A 143 -6.22 -24.01 0.95
C ASN A 143 -6.96 -24.33 -0.36
N LEU A 144 -6.23 -24.93 -1.31
CA LEU A 144 -6.70 -25.40 -2.61
C LEU A 144 -7.41 -26.76 -2.54
N THR A 145 -7.34 -27.44 -1.39
CA THR A 145 -8.00 -28.73 -1.11
C THR A 145 -9.21 -28.59 -0.20
#